data_AF-A0A0G0I2T1-F1
#
_entry.id   AF-A0A0G0I2T1-F1
#
_cell.length_a   1.000
_cell.length_b   1.000
_cell.length_c   1.000
_cell.angle_alpha   90.00
_cell.angle_beta   90.00
_cell.angle_gamma   90.00
#
_symmetry.space_group_name_H-M   'P 1'
#
loop_
_entity.id
_entity.type
_entity.pdbx_description
1 polymer ?
#
loop_
_entity_poly.entity_id
_entity_poly.type
_entity_poly.pdbx_seq_one_letter_code
_entity_poly.pdbx_strand_id
1 'polypeptide(L)'
;MKWLSFCLVSLFFFTSIVLGVSIDGTSTVKYISDHYVFRDSDYAKGFVYLSQGFTVINGGQVLFDGVVPISGTLDLRETGIFTLERDVYFEHGVTFSSSGIINSSGSTLHLGGDFTIPASKVIHCRG
;
A
#
# COMPACT_ATOMS: atom_id res chain seq x y z
N MET A 1 19.82 -53.12 -17.42
CA MET A 1 20.26 -51.73 -17.16
C MET A 1 19.84 -50.84 -18.33
N LYS A 2 18.68 -50.19 -18.25
CA LYS A 2 18.33 -48.99 -19.04
C LYS A 2 17.38 -48.14 -18.20
N TRP A 3 17.74 -46.88 -18.09
CA TRP A 3 17.16 -45.87 -17.21
C TRP A 3 15.80 -45.43 -17.72
N LEU A 4 14.84 -45.25 -16.82
CA LEU A 4 13.70 -44.38 -17.07
C LEU A 4 13.42 -43.61 -15.77
N SER A 5 14.24 -42.58 -15.54
CA SER A 5 13.91 -41.53 -14.60
C SER A 5 12.71 -40.78 -15.16
N PHE A 6 11.51 -41.13 -14.70
CA PHE A 6 10.33 -40.34 -14.94
C PHE A 6 10.38 -39.15 -13.98
N CYS A 7 10.79 -38.02 -14.54
CA CYS A 7 10.90 -36.73 -13.89
C CYS A 7 9.50 -36.31 -13.44
N LEU A 8 9.10 -36.68 -12.22
CA LEU A 8 7.95 -36.08 -11.55
C LEU A 8 8.44 -34.69 -11.09
N VAL A 9 8.35 -33.72 -12.00
CA VAL A 9 8.53 -32.30 -11.69
C VAL A 9 7.38 -31.94 -10.76
N SER A 10 7.62 -32.14 -9.46
CA SER A 10 6.80 -31.61 -8.39
C SER A 10 6.77 -30.10 -8.60
N LEU A 11 5.59 -29.62 -8.96
CA LEU A 11 5.23 -28.23 -9.12
C LEU A 11 5.49 -27.53 -7.78
N PHE A 12 6.71 -27.06 -7.58
CA PHE A 12 7.06 -26.14 -6.51
C PHE A 12 6.39 -24.80 -6.87
N PHE A 13 5.09 -24.69 -6.60
CA PHE A 13 4.44 -23.41 -6.38
C PHE A 13 5.05 -22.84 -5.09
N PHE A 14 6.25 -22.26 -5.20
CA PHE A 14 6.69 -21.26 -4.26
C PHE A 14 5.75 -20.08 -4.43
N THR A 15 4.63 -20.09 -3.72
CA THR A 15 3.98 -18.83 -3.35
C THR A 15 4.98 -18.12 -2.47
N SER A 16 5.77 -17.23 -3.06
CA SER A 16 6.61 -16.32 -2.31
C SER A 16 5.66 -15.50 -1.42
N ILE A 17 5.47 -15.94 -0.17
CA ILE A 17 4.92 -15.10 0.88
C ILE A 17 5.99 -14.05 1.15
N VAL A 18 6.08 -13.04 0.28
CA VAL A 18 6.91 -11.84 0.48
C VAL A 18 6.34 -11.04 1.64
N LEU A 19 6.49 -11.52 2.88
CA LEU A 19 5.95 -10.90 4.09
C LEU A 19 6.04 -9.37 3.97
N GLY A 20 4.88 -8.72 3.81
CA GLY A 20 4.77 -7.29 4.04
C GLY A 20 5.16 -7.11 5.50
N VAL A 21 6.21 -6.33 5.73
CA VAL A 21 6.68 -6.04 7.08
C VAL A 21 6.28 -4.60 7.32
N SER A 22 5.36 -4.41 8.24
CA SER A 22 4.95 -3.08 8.69
C SER A 22 6.14 -2.15 8.88
N ILE A 23 5.96 -0.89 8.49
CA ILE A 23 7.01 0.11 8.47
C ILE A 23 6.92 0.91 9.76
N ASP A 24 7.82 0.64 10.70
CA ASP A 24 7.94 1.40 11.95
C ASP A 24 9.05 2.46 11.85
N GLY A 25 8.63 3.72 11.73
CA GLY A 25 9.47 4.91 11.74
C GLY A 25 9.39 5.72 13.04
N THR A 26 8.96 5.13 14.16
CA THR A 26 8.84 5.84 15.45
C THR A 26 10.19 6.15 16.10
N SER A 27 11.19 5.29 15.89
CA SER A 27 12.54 5.41 16.48
C SER A 27 13.59 5.91 15.48
N THR A 28 13.36 5.69 14.19
CA THR A 28 14.27 6.07 13.11
C THR A 28 13.46 6.47 11.88
N VAL A 29 13.97 7.40 11.07
CA VAL A 29 13.33 7.75 9.80
C VAL A 29 13.40 6.54 8.86
N LYS A 30 12.26 6.21 8.24
CA LYS A 30 12.16 5.19 7.18
C LYS A 30 11.90 5.88 5.86
N TYR A 31 12.90 5.84 4.98
CA TYR A 31 12.78 6.32 3.62
C TYR A 31 12.63 5.11 2.69
N ILE A 32 11.46 4.99 2.06
CA ILE A 32 11.18 3.93 1.08
C ILE A 32 11.22 4.57 -0.32
N SER A 33 12.28 4.24 -1.06
CA SER A 33 12.53 4.74 -2.41
C SER A 33 11.65 4.08 -3.47
N ASP A 34 11.17 2.88 -3.19
CA ASP A 34 10.46 2.04 -4.13
C ASP A 34 8.96 2.04 -3.84
N HIS A 35 8.14 1.62 -4.80
CA HIS A 35 6.71 1.47 -4.60
C HIS A 35 6.44 0.35 -3.58
N TYR A 36 5.88 0.69 -2.42
CA TYR A 36 5.67 -0.29 -1.36
C TYR A 36 4.38 -1.10 -1.57
N VAL A 37 4.31 -2.34 -1.12
CA VAL A 37 3.09 -3.16 -1.19
C VAL A 37 2.69 -3.58 0.21
N PHE A 38 1.67 -2.92 0.76
CA PHE A 38 1.04 -3.29 2.02
C PHE A 38 0.12 -4.49 1.84
N ARG A 39 0.20 -5.39 2.82
CA ARG A 39 -0.67 -6.53 3.00
C ARG A 39 -1.77 -6.22 4.00
N ASP A 40 -2.67 -7.18 4.15
CA ASP A 40 -3.69 -7.09 5.18
C ASP A 40 -3.06 -7.04 6.58
N SER A 41 -3.57 -6.14 7.42
CA SER A 41 -3.09 -5.85 8.77
C SER A 41 -1.68 -5.24 8.86
N ASP A 42 -1.09 -4.80 7.75
CA ASP A 42 0.15 -4.03 7.79
C ASP A 42 -0.10 -2.63 8.37
N TYR A 43 0.96 -2.01 8.87
CA TYR A 43 0.92 -0.61 9.30
C TYR A 43 2.13 0.19 8.82
N ALA A 44 1.99 1.50 8.76
CA ALA A 44 3.09 2.45 8.60
C ALA A 44 2.95 3.55 9.64
N LYS A 45 3.97 3.72 10.51
CA LYS A 45 3.87 4.58 11.68
C LYS A 45 5.10 5.47 11.88
N GLY A 46 4.90 6.72 12.28
CA GLY A 46 5.99 7.65 12.58
C GLY A 46 6.59 8.27 11.32
N PHE A 47 7.92 8.48 11.31
CA PHE A 47 8.63 9.13 10.21
C PHE A 47 8.84 8.17 9.03
N VAL A 48 7.76 7.87 8.31
CA VAL A 48 7.75 7.01 7.12
C VAL A 48 7.50 7.86 5.88
N TYR A 49 8.48 7.90 4.98
CA TYR A 49 8.36 8.55 3.68
C TYR A 49 8.26 7.51 2.57
N LEU A 50 7.14 7.55 1.84
CA LEU A 50 6.86 6.69 0.69
C LEU A 50 7.00 7.53 -0.59
N SER A 51 8.18 7.49 -1.20
CA SER A 51 8.51 8.41 -2.31
C SER A 51 7.84 8.04 -3.64
N GLN A 52 7.49 6.76 -3.83
CA GLN A 52 6.85 6.25 -5.04
C GLN A 52 5.41 5.77 -4.79
N GLY A 53 4.87 6.06 -3.61
CA GLY A 53 3.52 5.63 -3.22
C GLY A 53 3.48 4.17 -2.79
N PHE A 54 2.29 3.58 -2.84
CA PHE A 54 2.09 2.22 -2.35
C PHE A 54 0.88 1.52 -2.97
N THR A 55 0.87 0.20 -2.82
CA THR A 55 -0.27 -0.67 -3.11
C THR A 55 -0.82 -1.22 -1.81
N VAL A 56 -2.14 -1.30 -1.66
CA VAL A 56 -2.80 -2.17 -0.69
C VAL A 56 -3.37 -3.35 -1.47
N ILE A 57 -3.04 -4.57 -1.07
CA ILE A 57 -3.55 -5.76 -1.75
C ILE A 57 -5.10 -5.82 -1.69
N ASN A 58 -5.70 -6.53 -2.65
CA ASN A 58 -7.16 -6.74 -2.68
C ASN A 58 -7.65 -7.33 -1.35
N GLY A 59 -8.66 -6.68 -0.76
CA GLY A 59 -9.27 -7.07 0.52
C GLY A 59 -8.40 -6.80 1.74
N GLY A 60 -7.17 -6.30 1.56
CA GLY A 60 -6.29 -5.96 2.65
C GLY A 60 -6.56 -4.57 3.22
N GLN A 61 -6.22 -4.39 4.49
CA GLN A 61 -6.22 -3.09 5.15
C GLN A 61 -4.82 -2.71 5.63
N VAL A 62 -4.42 -1.46 5.38
CA VAL A 62 -3.26 -0.83 6.01
C VAL A 62 -3.70 0.22 7.02
N LEU A 63 -3.04 0.25 8.19
CA LEU A 63 -3.17 1.31 9.18
C LEU A 63 -2.04 2.34 8.99
N PHE A 64 -2.40 3.60 8.77
CA PHE A 64 -1.42 4.64 8.48
C PHE A 64 -1.42 5.73 9.54
N ASP A 65 -0.30 5.80 10.24
CA ASP A 65 0.02 6.71 11.33
C ASP A 65 1.32 7.47 11.02
N GLY A 66 1.54 7.81 9.74
CA GLY A 66 2.75 8.45 9.23
C GLY A 66 2.69 9.99 9.32
N VAL A 67 3.81 10.64 9.68
CA VAL A 67 3.88 12.11 9.83
C VAL A 67 4.41 12.84 8.59
N VAL A 68 4.92 12.11 7.61
CA VAL A 68 5.52 12.69 6.41
C VAL A 68 4.52 12.59 5.26
N PRO A 69 4.44 13.62 4.39
CA PRO A 69 3.60 13.54 3.20
C PRO A 69 3.90 12.33 2.32
N ILE A 70 2.86 11.81 1.68
CA ILE A 70 2.94 10.68 0.74
C ILE A 70 3.03 11.22 -0.68
N SER A 71 3.95 10.64 -1.47
CA SER A 71 4.16 10.95 -2.88
C SER A 71 3.83 9.76 -3.78
N GLY A 72 3.70 10.01 -5.08
CA GLY A 72 3.62 8.95 -6.09
C GLY A 72 2.22 8.36 -6.28
N THR A 73 2.19 7.08 -6.68
CA THR A 73 0.95 6.40 -7.09
C THR A 73 0.38 5.56 -5.97
N LEU A 74 -0.94 5.64 -5.77
CA LEU A 74 -1.67 4.83 -4.81
C LEU A 74 -2.53 3.79 -5.52
N ASP A 75 -2.35 2.52 -5.19
CA ASP A 75 -3.09 1.41 -5.79
C ASP A 75 -3.84 0.62 -4.71
N LEU A 76 -5.14 0.83 -4.58
CA LEU A 76 -5.95 0.14 -3.58
C LEU A 76 -6.60 -1.16 -4.10
N ARG A 77 -6.22 -1.63 -5.29
CA ARG A 77 -6.68 -2.90 -5.89
C ARG A 77 -8.18 -3.14 -5.81
N GLU A 78 -8.96 -2.08 -6.07
CA GLU A 78 -10.43 -2.02 -6.07
C GLU A 78 -11.11 -2.14 -4.69
N THR A 79 -10.58 -2.96 -3.78
CA THR A 79 -11.21 -3.28 -2.48
C THR A 79 -10.32 -3.04 -1.27
N GLY A 80 -9.04 -2.71 -1.49
CA GLY A 80 -8.08 -2.41 -0.44
C GLY A 80 -8.47 -1.17 0.35
N ILE A 81 -8.12 -1.19 1.64
CA ILE A 81 -8.53 -0.18 2.62
C ILE A 81 -7.30 0.56 3.13
N PHE A 82 -7.29 1.87 2.91
CA PHE A 82 -6.32 2.79 3.48
C PHE A 82 -6.95 3.47 4.70
N THR A 83 -6.60 3.01 5.91
CA THR A 83 -7.12 3.58 7.15
C THR A 83 -6.17 4.62 7.70
N LEU A 84 -6.68 5.84 7.93
CA LEU A 84 -5.94 6.95 8.49
C LEU A 84 -6.12 6.95 10.01
N GLU A 85 -5.04 6.76 10.75
CA GLU A 85 -5.04 6.86 12.23
C GLU A 85 -4.68 8.28 12.71
N ARG A 86 -4.25 9.14 11.78
CA ARG A 86 -4.02 10.57 11.96
C ARG A 86 -4.27 11.31 10.65
N ASP A 87 -4.19 12.64 10.70
CA ASP A 87 -4.21 13.47 9.49
C ASP A 87 -3.07 13.09 8.54
N VAL A 88 -3.40 12.83 7.29
CA VAL A 88 -2.45 12.44 6.24
C VAL A 88 -2.38 13.52 5.18
N TYR A 89 -1.18 13.76 4.68
CA TYR A 89 -0.91 14.77 3.65
C TYR A 89 -0.42 14.07 2.39
N PHE A 90 -1.06 14.33 1.26
CA PHE A 90 -0.54 13.98 -0.05
C PHE A 90 0.27 15.14 -0.61
N GLU A 91 1.41 14.83 -1.21
CA GLU A 91 2.14 15.81 -2.02
C GLU A 91 1.36 16.13 -3.31
N HIS A 92 1.84 17.15 -4.04
CA HIS A 92 1.33 17.46 -5.37
C HIS A 92 1.49 16.26 -6.33
N GLY A 93 0.52 16.05 -7.23
CA GLY A 93 0.60 15.06 -8.30
C GLY A 93 0.33 13.62 -7.88
N VAL A 94 -0.13 13.38 -6.64
CA VAL A 94 -0.54 12.04 -6.21
C VAL A 94 -1.70 11.53 -7.07
N THR A 95 -1.60 10.27 -7.49
CA THR A 95 -2.56 9.63 -8.40
C THR A 95 -3.03 8.31 -7.83
N PHE A 96 -4.34 8.04 -7.84
CA PHE A 96 -4.83 6.67 -7.64
C PHE A 96 -4.77 5.90 -8.96
N SER A 97 -4.19 4.70 -8.99
CA SER A 97 -4.23 3.84 -10.19
C SER A 97 -5.41 2.87 -10.21
N SER A 98 -6.09 2.69 -9.08
CA SER A 98 -7.25 1.80 -8.92
C SER A 98 -8.24 2.35 -7.90
N SER A 99 -9.46 1.81 -7.92
CA SER A 99 -10.50 2.15 -6.92
C SER A 99 -10.11 1.60 -5.55
N GLY A 100 -10.80 2.05 -4.51
CA GLY A 100 -10.65 1.47 -3.17
C GLY A 100 -11.34 2.29 -2.10
N ILE A 101 -10.95 2.06 -0.85
CA ILE A 101 -11.58 2.66 0.31
C ILE A 101 -10.54 3.46 1.10
N ILE A 102 -10.89 4.71 1.43
CA ILE A 102 -10.19 5.49 2.45
C ILE A 102 -11.09 5.53 3.68
N ASN A 103 -10.56 5.06 4.81
CA ASN A 103 -11.25 5.07 6.09
C ASN A 103 -10.58 6.08 7.00
N SER A 104 -11.23 7.21 7.27
CA SER A 104 -10.55 8.31 7.95
C SER A 104 -10.53 8.19 9.47
N SER A 105 -11.39 7.37 10.09
CA SER A 105 -11.45 7.17 11.55
C SER A 105 -11.43 8.49 12.36
N GLY A 106 -12.05 9.55 11.84
CA GLY A 106 -12.05 10.91 12.42
C GLY A 106 -10.89 11.82 11.98
N SER A 107 -9.96 11.33 11.19
CA SER A 107 -8.83 12.06 10.62
C SER A 107 -9.18 12.76 9.30
N THR A 108 -8.30 13.66 8.86
CA THR A 108 -8.42 14.40 7.59
C THR A 108 -7.36 13.94 6.58
N LEU A 109 -7.77 13.82 5.31
CA LEU A 109 -6.83 13.68 4.20
C LEU A 109 -6.64 15.04 3.53
N HIS A 110 -5.43 15.57 3.58
CA HIS A 110 -5.04 16.83 2.96
C HIS A 110 -4.44 16.58 1.58
N LEU A 111 -4.96 17.27 0.57
CA LEU A 111 -4.42 17.24 -0.79
C LEU A 111 -3.49 18.45 -0.97
N GLY A 112 -2.19 18.21 -1.12
CA GLY A 112 -1.17 19.26 -1.25
C GLY A 112 -1.11 19.93 -2.63
N GLY A 113 -1.96 19.52 -3.58
CA GLY A 113 -2.02 20.07 -4.92
C GLY A 113 -2.94 19.26 -5.82
N ASP A 114 -2.65 19.25 -7.11
CA ASP A 114 -3.37 18.44 -8.08
C ASP A 114 -3.35 16.97 -7.67
N PHE A 115 -4.53 16.35 -7.70
CA PHE A 115 -4.76 14.98 -7.29
C PHE A 115 -5.61 14.29 -8.36
N THR A 116 -5.14 13.14 -8.85
CA THR A 116 -5.76 12.47 -9.99
C THR A 116 -6.43 11.17 -9.59
N ILE A 117 -7.70 11.03 -9.97
CA ILE A 117 -8.42 9.76 -10.02
C ILE A 117 -8.74 9.50 -11.51
N PRO A 118 -8.22 8.43 -12.13
CA PRO A 118 -8.50 8.09 -13.52
C PRO A 118 -9.99 7.91 -13.79
N ALA A 119 -10.41 8.18 -15.03
CA ALA A 119 -11.76 7.88 -15.46
C ALA A 119 -12.11 6.42 -15.16
N SER A 120 -13.36 6.16 -14.74
CA SER A 120 -13.89 4.86 -14.29
C SER A 120 -13.41 4.36 -12.92
N LYS A 121 -12.50 5.05 -12.22
CA LYS A 121 -12.10 4.71 -10.85
C LYS A 121 -12.91 5.51 -9.83
N VAL A 122 -13.16 4.87 -8.68
CA VAL A 122 -13.94 5.47 -7.58
C VAL A 122 -13.17 5.28 -6.27
N ILE A 123 -13.04 6.34 -5.49
CA ILE A 123 -12.52 6.26 -4.12
C ILE A 123 -13.69 6.43 -3.17
N HIS A 124 -13.98 5.39 -2.39
CA HIS A 124 -14.99 5.42 -1.36
C HIS A 124 -14.39 5.97 -0.08
N CYS A 125 -14.85 7.13 0.36
CA CYS A 125 -14.45 7.71 1.64
C CYS A 125 -15.49 7.36 2.71
N ARG A 126 -15.04 6.83 3.85
CA ARG A 126 -15.87 6.63 5.04
C ARG A 126 -15.15 7.16 6.29
N GLY A 127 -15.91 7.62 7.27
CA GLY A 127 -15.43 8.21 8.52
C GLY A 127 -16.17 7.67 9.72
#